data_AF-A0A959E7H4-F1
#
_entry.id   AF-A0A959E7H4-F1
#
_cell.length_a   1.000
_cell.length_b   1.000
_cell.length_c   1.000
_cell.angle_alpha   90.00
_cell.angle_beta   90.00
_cell.angle_gamma   90.00
#
_symmetry.space_group_name_H-M   'P 1'
#
loop_
_entity.id
_entity.type
_entity.pdbx_description
1 polymer ?
#
loop_
_entity_poly.entity_id
_entity_poly.type
_entity_poly.pdbx_seq_one_letter_code
_entity_poly.pdbx_strand_id
1 'polypeptide(L)'
;MSRRESQPFNLSLLDLLTSALGAVIFLFIITPKGGAPPAETQQMGVFVDTAQRKVFGLMPDSLVGKQIGDTLRIVLVDYKQFPEDQPKPKLVVQQTPAPTPDRATAVPPVEKPEKQEPGKKAEPDVTVAKPADQAKPEVPTPAPTPAPPTPPVYKGDAPSVPCLVSFEIRWADVADNVDLFVCKDGICVYGGHKRDRAVGEWDSGKSRNRLFGNDLRTNQEAVRQFDKIQPGEYLLYAQFKNSDKNHTSLNLTGLIYTKSPTGQERGTDFSKPLTPTKDRVLLGKVVLKEDGNFSFTKH
;
A
#
# COMPACT_ATOMS: atom_id res chain seq x y z
N MET A 1 -24.72 18.46 -81.01
CA MET A 1 -24.39 18.72 -79.59
C MET A 1 -25.56 18.23 -78.74
N SER A 2 -25.40 17.13 -78.02
CA SER A 2 -26.47 16.55 -77.20
C SER A 2 -26.38 17.13 -75.78
N ARG A 3 -27.37 17.92 -75.37
CA ARG A 3 -27.52 18.36 -73.98
C ARG A 3 -27.96 17.16 -73.14
N ARG A 4 -27.17 16.82 -72.12
CA ARG A 4 -27.58 15.88 -71.07
C ARG A 4 -28.60 16.58 -70.19
N GLU A 5 -29.83 16.06 -70.17
CA GLU A 5 -30.85 16.44 -69.20
C GLU A 5 -30.41 16.00 -67.80
N SER A 6 -30.32 16.95 -66.87
CA SER A 6 -30.12 16.69 -65.46
C SER A 6 -31.42 16.12 -64.89
N GLN A 7 -31.43 14.82 -64.56
CA GLN A 7 -32.53 14.23 -63.80
C GLN A 7 -32.64 14.89 -62.42
N PRO A 8 -33.83 15.32 -61.99
CA PRO A 8 -34.02 15.86 -60.65
C PRO A 8 -33.80 14.75 -59.63
N PHE A 9 -32.76 14.91 -58.82
CA PHE A 9 -32.49 14.04 -57.68
C PHE A 9 -33.69 14.13 -56.73
N ASN A 10 -34.36 13.00 -56.49
CA ASN A 10 -35.59 12.95 -55.68
C ASN A 10 -35.26 13.28 -54.21
N LEU A 11 -35.40 14.57 -53.86
CA LEU A 11 -35.27 15.08 -52.48
C LEU A 11 -36.14 14.30 -51.47
N SER A 12 -37.26 13.73 -51.93
CA SER A 12 -38.17 12.91 -51.12
C SER A 12 -37.55 11.60 -50.60
N LEU A 13 -36.60 10.99 -51.33
CA LEU A 13 -35.93 9.77 -50.87
C LEU A 13 -34.94 10.09 -49.74
N LEU A 14 -34.26 11.23 -49.86
CA LEU A 14 -33.27 11.65 -48.88
C LEU A 14 -33.94 12.01 -47.54
N ASP A 15 -35.12 12.63 -47.60
CA ASP A 15 -35.92 12.97 -46.41
C ASP A 15 -36.48 11.72 -45.68
N LEU A 16 -36.83 10.68 -46.46
CA LEU A 16 -37.28 9.39 -45.91
C LEU A 16 -36.12 8.65 -45.22
N LEU A 17 -34.90 8.71 -45.78
CA LEU A 17 -33.73 8.11 -45.17
C LEU A 17 -33.29 8.86 -43.90
N THR A 18 -33.36 10.19 -43.89
CA THR A 18 -33.01 10.98 -42.70
C THR A 18 -34.01 10.80 -41.56
N SER A 19 -35.31 10.72 -41.87
CA SER A 19 -36.34 10.47 -40.86
C SER A 19 -36.26 9.04 -40.27
N ALA A 20 -36.03 8.03 -41.11
CA ALA A 20 -35.82 6.65 -40.66
C ALA A 20 -34.56 6.51 -39.80
N LEU A 21 -33.45 7.15 -40.18
CA LEU A 21 -32.21 7.16 -39.39
C LEU A 21 -32.42 7.83 -38.02
N GLY A 22 -33.14 8.96 -37.99
CA GLY A 22 -33.49 9.65 -36.75
C GLY A 22 -34.30 8.76 -35.79
N ALA A 23 -35.29 8.03 -36.31
CA ALA A 23 -36.11 7.12 -35.52
C ALA A 23 -35.29 5.96 -34.92
N VAL A 24 -34.34 5.41 -35.68
CA VAL A 24 -33.44 4.33 -35.20
C VAL A 24 -32.51 4.85 -34.09
N ILE A 25 -31.95 6.05 -34.24
CA ILE A 25 -31.11 6.67 -33.20
C ILE A 25 -31.92 6.88 -31.91
N PHE A 26 -33.15 7.39 -32.02
CA PHE A 26 -34.04 7.55 -30.87
C PHE A 26 -34.36 6.21 -30.19
N LEU A 27 -34.51 5.13 -30.96
CA LEU A 27 -34.69 3.79 -30.41
C LEU A 27 -33.49 3.34 -29.57
N PHE A 28 -32.26 3.60 -30.01
CA PHE A 28 -31.04 3.28 -29.24
C PHE A 28 -30.82 4.17 -28.01
N ILE A 29 -31.41 5.37 -27.98
CA ILE A 29 -31.37 6.27 -26.83
C ILE A 29 -32.43 5.87 -25.80
N ILE A 30 -33.63 5.50 -26.25
CA ILE A 30 -34.79 5.24 -25.38
C ILE A 30 -34.81 3.79 -24.89
N THR A 31 -34.29 2.82 -25.66
CA THR A 31 -34.24 1.45 -25.16
C THR A 31 -33.15 1.32 -24.08
N PRO A 32 -33.51 1.04 -22.82
CA PRO A 32 -32.52 0.78 -21.79
C PRO A 32 -31.74 -0.46 -22.22
N LYS A 33 -30.41 -0.36 -22.27
CA LYS A 33 -29.52 -1.50 -22.49
C LYS A 33 -29.88 -2.56 -21.43
N GLY A 34 -30.44 -3.69 -21.87
CA GLY A 34 -31.05 -4.72 -21.01
C GLY A 34 -30.06 -5.41 -20.09
N GLY A 35 -29.66 -4.73 -19.02
CA GLY A 35 -29.02 -5.32 -17.84
C GLY A 35 -30.07 -5.62 -16.76
N ALA A 36 -29.78 -6.60 -15.91
CA ALA A 36 -30.60 -6.91 -14.75
C ALA A 36 -30.86 -5.62 -13.92
N PRO A 37 -32.06 -5.45 -13.35
CA PRO A 37 -32.38 -4.27 -12.56
C PRO A 37 -31.37 -4.10 -11.43
N PRO A 38 -30.96 -2.86 -11.08
CA PRO A 38 -29.94 -2.60 -10.05
C PRO A 38 -30.25 -3.21 -8.68
N ALA A 39 -31.50 -3.60 -8.44
CA ALA A 39 -31.98 -4.24 -7.21
C ALA A 39 -31.62 -5.75 -7.11
N GLU A 40 -31.20 -6.38 -8.21
CA GLU A 40 -30.94 -7.83 -8.26
C GLU A 40 -29.46 -8.18 -8.05
N THR A 41 -28.56 -7.22 -8.27
CA THR A 41 -27.13 -7.35 -8.01
C THR A 41 -26.80 -6.81 -6.62
N GLN A 42 -26.18 -7.62 -5.76
CA GLN A 42 -25.66 -7.18 -4.47
C GLN A 42 -24.72 -5.99 -4.67
N GLN A 43 -25.16 -4.79 -4.27
CA GLN A 43 -24.40 -3.56 -4.49
C GLN A 43 -23.33 -3.31 -3.43
N MET A 44 -23.43 -3.96 -2.26
CA MET A 44 -22.44 -3.82 -1.19
C MET A 44 -22.56 -4.99 -0.20
N GLY A 45 -21.43 -5.54 0.23
CA GLY A 45 -21.36 -6.45 1.38
C GLY A 45 -20.86 -5.69 2.60
N VAL A 46 -21.63 -5.69 3.68
CA VAL A 46 -21.28 -5.03 4.94
C VAL A 46 -21.30 -6.06 6.06
N PHE A 47 -20.26 -6.05 6.89
CA PHE A 47 -20.10 -6.86 8.08
C PHE A 47 -20.09 -5.93 9.29
N VAL A 48 -20.86 -6.23 10.32
CA VAL A 48 -20.89 -5.46 11.56
C VAL A 48 -20.24 -6.29 12.66
N ASP A 49 -19.12 -5.80 13.18
CA ASP A 49 -18.49 -6.33 14.39
C ASP A 49 -19.10 -5.62 15.60
N THR A 50 -20.02 -6.32 16.26
CA THR A 50 -20.73 -5.82 17.45
C THR A 50 -19.84 -5.74 18.68
N ALA A 51 -18.76 -6.53 18.76
CA ALA A 51 -17.83 -6.52 19.88
C ALA A 51 -16.95 -5.27 19.86
N GLN A 52 -16.45 -4.90 18.68
CA GLN A 52 -15.63 -3.70 18.49
C GLN A 52 -16.45 -2.45 18.13
N ARG A 53 -17.76 -2.60 17.89
CA ARG A 53 -18.64 -1.55 17.35
C ARG A 53 -18.11 -0.96 16.03
N LYS A 54 -17.59 -1.82 15.16
CA LYS A 54 -17.04 -1.43 13.86
C LYS A 54 -17.85 -2.01 12.73
N VAL A 55 -17.86 -1.30 11.62
CA VAL A 55 -18.51 -1.71 10.38
C VAL A 55 -17.42 -1.89 9.33
N PHE A 56 -17.39 -3.05 8.70
CA PHE A 56 -16.48 -3.40 7.63
C PHE A 56 -17.28 -3.67 6.36
N GLY A 57 -16.69 -3.44 5.19
CA GLY A 57 -17.37 -3.74 3.94
C GLY A 57 -16.51 -3.39 2.75
N LEU A 58 -16.84 -3.97 1.60
CA LEU A 58 -16.25 -3.61 0.32
C LEU A 58 -17.24 -2.69 -0.39
N MET A 59 -16.84 -1.44 -0.59
CA MET A 59 -17.63 -0.45 -1.34
C MET A 59 -17.19 -0.52 -2.82
N PRO A 60 -18.05 -1.00 -3.74
CA PRO A 60 -17.70 -1.02 -5.15
C PRO A 60 -17.77 0.38 -5.76
N ASP A 61 -17.07 0.55 -6.88
CA ASP A 61 -16.95 1.81 -7.62
C ASP A 61 -18.30 2.43 -8.02
N SER A 62 -19.34 1.60 -8.18
CA SER A 62 -20.70 2.04 -8.50
C SER A 62 -21.36 2.87 -7.40
N LEU A 63 -20.87 2.78 -6.16
CA LEU A 63 -21.36 3.55 -5.02
C LEU A 63 -20.51 4.80 -4.73
N VAL A 64 -19.36 4.96 -5.40
CA VAL A 64 -18.45 6.12 -5.20
C VAL A 64 -19.10 7.45 -5.56
N GLY A 65 -20.09 7.44 -6.45
CA GLY A 65 -20.85 8.63 -6.85
C GLY A 65 -22.04 8.99 -5.96
N LYS A 66 -22.36 8.19 -4.93
CA LYS A 66 -23.50 8.44 -4.05
C LYS A 66 -23.22 9.58 -3.07
N GLN A 67 -24.21 10.41 -2.82
CA GLN A 67 -24.10 11.59 -1.95
C GLN A 67 -24.92 11.43 -0.66
N ILE A 68 -24.64 12.29 0.32
CA ILE A 68 -25.42 12.36 1.56
C ILE A 68 -26.87 12.76 1.19
N GLY A 69 -27.84 11.94 1.59
CA GLY A 69 -29.25 12.11 1.23
C GLY A 69 -29.75 11.09 0.20
N ASP A 70 -28.85 10.38 -0.48
CA ASP A 70 -29.24 9.25 -1.33
C ASP A 70 -29.69 8.07 -0.46
N THR A 71 -30.81 7.45 -0.84
CA THR A 71 -31.34 6.28 -0.13
C THR A 71 -30.69 5.02 -0.65
N LEU A 72 -30.01 4.28 0.24
CA LEU A 72 -29.55 2.91 -0.03
C LEU A 72 -30.51 1.91 0.63
N ARG A 73 -30.98 0.93 -0.14
CA ARG A 73 -31.74 -0.20 0.41
C ARG A 73 -30.75 -1.25 0.92
N ILE A 74 -30.79 -1.52 2.22
CA ILE A 74 -29.97 -2.54 2.85
C ILE A 74 -30.84 -3.78 3.05
N VAL A 75 -30.34 -4.94 2.63
CA VAL A 75 -30.95 -6.24 2.90
C VAL A 75 -29.97 -7.05 3.74
N LEU A 76 -30.39 -7.46 4.93
CA LEU A 76 -29.60 -8.37 5.76
C LEU A 76 -29.70 -9.77 5.14
N VAL A 77 -28.57 -10.29 4.63
CA VAL A 77 -28.53 -11.58 3.92
C VAL A 77 -28.22 -12.74 4.88
N ASP A 78 -27.35 -12.53 5.86
CA ASP A 78 -26.94 -13.57 6.80
C ASP A 78 -26.48 -12.95 8.13
N TYR A 79 -26.60 -13.71 9.23
CA TYR A 79 -26.11 -13.34 10.55
C TYR A 79 -25.50 -14.59 11.23
N LYS A 80 -24.21 -14.49 11.58
CA LYS A 80 -23.54 -15.51 12.39
C LYS A 80 -23.45 -15.04 13.84
N GLN A 81 -23.98 -15.84 14.76
CA GLN A 81 -23.66 -15.67 16.17
C GLN A 81 -22.17 -15.95 16.37
N PHE A 82 -21.48 -15.05 17.06
CA PHE A 82 -20.11 -15.31 17.50
C PHE A 82 -20.10 -16.59 18.34
N PRO A 83 -19.11 -17.48 18.18
CA PRO A 83 -18.97 -18.63 19.07
C PRO A 83 -18.84 -18.12 20.50
N GLU A 84 -19.86 -18.38 21.32
CA GLU A 84 -19.76 -18.20 22.75
C GLU A 84 -18.74 -19.21 23.28
N ASP A 85 -17.83 -18.70 24.12
CA ASP A 85 -16.79 -19.42 24.84
C ASP A 85 -15.57 -19.91 24.04
N GLN A 86 -14.64 -18.98 23.83
CA GLN A 86 -13.24 -19.29 24.15
C GLN A 86 -12.83 -18.56 25.43
N PRO A 87 -12.24 -19.23 26.43
CA PRO A 87 -11.79 -18.60 27.65
C PRO A 87 -10.77 -17.52 27.29
N LYS A 88 -11.11 -16.26 27.58
CA LYS A 88 -10.23 -15.11 27.35
C LYS A 88 -8.87 -15.38 28.01
N PRO A 89 -7.74 -15.28 27.30
CA PRO A 89 -6.44 -15.31 27.95
C PRO A 89 -6.41 -14.14 28.96
N LYS A 90 -6.07 -14.45 30.21
CA LYS A 90 -5.89 -13.43 31.26
C LYS A 90 -4.79 -12.47 30.79
N LEU A 91 -5.20 -11.28 30.37
CA LEU A 91 -4.31 -10.13 30.24
C LEU A 91 -3.77 -9.81 31.63
N VAL A 92 -2.55 -10.28 31.92
CA VAL A 92 -1.77 -9.77 33.03
C VAL A 92 -1.30 -8.38 32.63
N VAL A 93 -2.11 -7.38 32.98
CA VAL A 93 -1.70 -5.98 32.93
C VAL A 93 -0.67 -5.81 34.05
N GLN A 94 0.62 -5.84 33.71
CA GLN A 94 1.64 -5.26 34.58
C GLN A 94 1.39 -3.76 34.62
N GLN A 95 0.68 -3.30 35.65
CA GLN A 95 0.58 -1.89 35.97
C GLN A 95 1.97 -1.42 36.44
N THR A 96 2.68 -0.68 35.60
CA THR A 96 3.83 0.10 36.05
C THR A 96 3.32 1.18 37.00
N PRO A 97 3.71 1.21 38.28
CA PRO A 97 3.25 2.23 39.21
C PRO A 97 3.84 3.59 38.82
N ALA A 98 3.04 4.65 38.95
CA ALA A 98 3.48 6.03 38.78
C ALA A 98 4.56 6.42 39.81
N PRO A 99 5.53 7.30 39.44
CA PRO A 99 6.58 7.73 40.35
C PRO A 99 6.00 8.65 41.42
N THR A 100 6.22 8.31 42.69
CA THR A 100 5.87 9.13 43.86
C THR A 100 7.19 9.51 44.57
N PRO A 101 7.34 10.74 45.11
CA PRO A 101 8.64 11.34 45.41
C PRO A 101 9.30 10.81 46.70
N ASP A 102 10.61 11.04 46.75
CA ASP A 102 11.58 10.64 47.77
C ASP A 102 11.11 10.69 49.23
N ARG A 103 11.29 9.58 49.96
CA ARG A 103 11.74 9.60 51.36
C ARG A 103 12.38 8.27 51.79
N ALA A 104 13.46 8.43 52.55
CA ALA A 104 14.45 7.42 52.91
C ALA A 104 14.01 6.29 53.86
N THR A 105 14.87 5.26 53.83
CA THR A 105 15.42 4.44 54.94
C THR A 105 14.92 3.00 55.17
N ALA A 106 15.94 2.12 55.26
CA ALA A 106 16.07 0.91 56.08
C ALA A 106 15.78 -0.48 55.46
N VAL A 107 16.68 -1.41 55.80
CA VAL A 107 16.96 -2.77 55.29
C VAL A 107 16.53 -3.82 56.37
N PRO A 108 16.82 -5.14 56.23
CA PRO A 108 16.04 -6.32 55.76
C PRO A 108 15.61 -7.25 56.95
N PRO A 109 15.65 -8.62 56.98
CA PRO A 109 15.60 -9.75 56.01
C PRO A 109 14.61 -10.92 56.42
N VAL A 110 14.79 -12.14 55.85
CA VAL A 110 14.43 -13.51 56.37
C VAL A 110 13.08 -14.08 55.81
N GLU A 111 12.86 -15.32 55.32
CA GLU A 111 13.52 -16.64 55.40
C GLU A 111 13.06 -17.61 54.26
N LYS A 112 13.84 -18.69 54.06
CA LYS A 112 13.62 -19.99 53.32
C LYS A 112 12.48 -20.84 53.98
N PRO A 113 12.10 -22.11 53.60
CA PRO A 113 12.82 -23.23 52.91
C PRO A 113 12.00 -23.99 51.81
N GLU A 114 12.59 -24.61 50.77
CA GLU A 114 13.23 -25.94 50.63
C GLU A 114 12.30 -27.18 50.67
N LYS A 115 12.17 -27.94 49.55
CA LYS A 115 12.21 -29.43 49.55
C LYS A 115 12.29 -30.10 48.15
N GLN A 116 13.45 -30.73 47.91
CA GLN A 116 13.72 -32.09 47.40
C GLN A 116 13.14 -32.66 46.08
N GLU A 117 14.08 -32.89 45.15
CA GLU A 117 14.29 -34.08 44.26
C GLU A 117 14.20 -35.45 44.99
N PRO A 118 14.07 -36.66 44.34
CA PRO A 118 14.99 -37.14 43.27
C PRO A 118 14.48 -38.21 42.27
N GLY A 119 15.30 -38.55 41.25
CA GLY A 119 15.17 -39.82 40.51
C GLY A 119 16.00 -39.99 39.24
N LYS A 120 17.23 -40.50 39.37
CA LYS A 120 18.17 -40.94 38.31
C LYS A 120 17.68 -42.18 37.52
N LYS A 121 18.10 -42.33 36.25
CA LYS A 121 18.73 -43.57 35.76
C LYS A 121 19.55 -43.38 34.47
N ALA A 122 20.68 -44.07 34.42
CA ALA A 122 21.77 -44.00 33.43
C ALA A 122 21.70 -45.13 32.37
N GLU A 123 22.65 -45.04 31.44
CA GLU A 123 22.92 -45.74 30.16
C GLU A 123 23.00 -47.28 30.18
N PRO A 124 23.29 -47.93 29.02
CA PRO A 124 24.71 -48.25 28.76
C PRO A 124 25.22 -48.12 27.31
N ASP A 125 26.54 -47.98 27.28
CA ASP A 125 27.54 -47.99 26.20
C ASP A 125 27.78 -49.38 25.59
N VAL A 126 28.10 -49.47 24.29
CA VAL A 126 28.74 -50.64 23.65
C VAL A 126 29.72 -50.17 22.57
N THR A 127 31.00 -50.39 22.86
CA THR A 127 32.15 -50.28 21.94
C THR A 127 32.48 -51.65 21.33
N VAL A 128 32.71 -51.74 20.02
CA VAL A 128 33.45 -52.87 19.38
C VAL A 128 34.34 -52.33 18.24
N ALA A 129 35.54 -52.91 18.14
CA ALA A 129 36.71 -52.44 17.40
C ALA A 129 36.81 -52.86 15.91
N LYS A 130 37.64 -52.07 15.20
CA LYS A 130 38.44 -52.23 13.96
C LYS A 130 38.49 -53.61 13.25
N PRO A 131 38.64 -53.62 11.91
CA PRO A 131 39.97 -53.81 11.31
C PRO A 131 40.32 -52.84 10.15
N ALA A 132 41.63 -52.74 9.86
CA ALA A 132 42.25 -51.92 8.82
C ALA A 132 42.12 -52.56 7.43
N ASP A 133 42.02 -51.75 6.37
CA ASP A 133 43.07 -51.58 5.34
C ASP A 133 42.61 -50.78 4.10
N GLN A 134 43.62 -50.22 3.42
CA GLN A 134 43.66 -49.70 2.04
C GLN A 134 43.27 -48.25 1.75
N ALA A 135 44.34 -47.45 1.60
CA ALA A 135 44.39 -46.12 1.04
C ALA A 135 43.88 -46.08 -0.42
N LYS A 136 42.98 -45.13 -0.69
CA LYS A 136 42.52 -44.74 -2.02
C LYS A 136 43.04 -43.32 -2.30
N PRO A 137 43.58 -43.01 -3.49
CA PRO A 137 44.10 -41.67 -3.79
C PRO A 137 43.01 -40.60 -3.73
N GLU A 138 43.26 -39.53 -2.98
CA GLU A 138 42.40 -38.34 -2.90
C GLU A 138 42.43 -37.60 -4.25
N VAL A 139 41.25 -37.48 -4.87
CA VAL A 139 41.00 -36.53 -5.94
C VAL A 139 40.77 -35.17 -5.27
N PRO A 140 41.45 -34.09 -5.67
CA PRO A 140 41.27 -32.78 -5.05
C PRO A 140 39.85 -32.28 -5.29
N THR A 141 39.07 -32.18 -4.22
CA THR A 141 37.76 -31.52 -4.21
C THR A 141 37.97 -30.04 -4.55
N PRO A 142 37.31 -29.49 -5.59
CA PRO A 142 37.39 -28.06 -5.89
C PRO A 142 36.85 -27.26 -4.70
N ALA A 143 37.57 -26.18 -4.35
CA ALA A 143 37.21 -25.28 -3.26
C ALA A 143 35.75 -24.80 -3.40
N PRO A 144 34.99 -24.70 -2.30
CA PRO A 144 33.61 -24.24 -2.33
C PRO A 144 33.56 -22.83 -2.91
N THR A 145 32.90 -22.68 -4.05
CA THR A 145 32.54 -21.39 -4.63
C THR A 145 31.85 -20.55 -3.56
N PRO A 146 32.28 -19.29 -3.30
CA PRO A 146 31.62 -18.42 -2.34
C PRO A 146 30.13 -18.35 -2.68
N ALA A 147 29.27 -18.62 -1.70
CA ALA A 147 27.84 -18.42 -1.86
C ALA A 147 27.61 -16.97 -2.32
N PRO A 148 26.80 -16.75 -3.37
CA PRO A 148 26.52 -15.41 -3.84
C PRO A 148 26.00 -14.56 -2.67
N PRO A 149 26.44 -13.31 -2.53
CA PRO A 149 26.04 -12.47 -1.41
C PRO A 149 24.52 -12.40 -1.35
N THR A 150 23.95 -12.86 -0.24
CA THR A 150 22.52 -12.80 0.01
C THR A 150 22.10 -11.33 -0.10
N PRO A 151 21.16 -10.97 -0.99
CA PRO A 151 20.80 -9.57 -1.16
C PRO A 151 20.21 -9.07 0.17
N PRO A 152 20.54 -7.84 0.59
CA PRO A 152 20.10 -7.31 1.87
C PRO A 152 18.56 -7.35 1.93
N VAL A 153 18.03 -8.09 2.89
CA VAL A 153 16.60 -8.09 3.23
C VAL A 153 16.30 -6.76 3.90
N TYR A 154 15.32 -6.02 3.40
CA TYR A 154 14.85 -4.81 4.05
C TYR A 154 14.35 -5.11 5.47
N LYS A 155 14.85 -4.35 6.45
CA LYS A 155 14.52 -4.53 7.89
C LYS A 155 13.63 -3.41 8.45
N GLY A 156 13.28 -2.42 7.63
CA GLY A 156 12.39 -1.33 8.04
C GLY A 156 10.93 -1.73 7.90
N ASP A 157 10.04 -0.79 8.27
CA ASP A 157 8.60 -0.99 8.10
C ASP A 157 8.23 -0.91 6.62
N ALA A 158 7.42 -1.87 6.17
CA ALA A 158 6.83 -1.82 4.84
C ALA A 158 5.82 -0.65 4.73
N PRO A 159 5.52 -0.17 3.50
CA PRO A 159 4.45 0.79 3.28
C PRO A 159 3.13 0.33 3.90
N SER A 160 2.37 1.26 4.48
CA SER A 160 1.06 0.99 5.08
C SER A 160 0.02 0.48 4.07
N VAL A 161 0.19 0.85 2.80
CA VAL A 161 -0.61 0.37 1.68
C VAL A 161 0.20 -0.68 0.91
N PRO A 162 -0.27 -1.93 0.80
CA PRO A 162 0.40 -2.97 0.04
C PRO A 162 0.66 -2.53 -1.41
N CYS A 163 1.92 -2.62 -1.84
CA CYS A 163 2.35 -2.25 -3.20
C CYS A 163 3.65 -2.97 -3.57
N LEU A 164 3.98 -2.99 -4.86
CA LEU A 164 5.25 -3.51 -5.39
C LEU A 164 6.35 -2.45 -5.40
N VAL A 165 6.00 -1.17 -5.54
CA VAL A 165 6.94 -0.05 -5.45
C VAL A 165 6.27 1.08 -4.68
N SER A 166 6.99 1.70 -3.77
CA SER A 166 6.56 2.92 -3.08
C SER A 166 7.69 3.93 -3.08
N PHE A 167 7.42 5.13 -3.57
CA PHE A 167 8.24 6.31 -3.35
C PHE A 167 7.50 7.21 -2.37
N GLU A 168 8.02 7.37 -1.15
CA GLU A 168 7.34 8.11 -0.08
C GLU A 168 8.18 9.29 0.41
N ILE A 169 7.49 10.35 0.79
CA ILE A 169 8.04 11.40 1.65
C ILE A 169 7.10 11.65 2.83
N ARG A 170 7.70 12.01 3.97
CA ARG A 170 7.03 12.37 5.21
C ARG A 170 7.70 13.60 5.81
N TRP A 171 6.93 14.35 6.58
CA TRP A 171 7.40 15.53 7.31
C TRP A 171 6.76 15.58 8.70
N ALA A 172 7.23 16.46 9.58
CA ALA A 172 6.82 16.41 10.99
C ALA A 172 5.37 16.89 11.21
N ASP A 173 5.00 18.03 10.62
CA ASP A 173 3.73 18.70 10.92
C ASP A 173 2.70 18.55 9.81
N VAL A 174 1.50 18.06 10.13
CA VAL A 174 0.38 17.95 9.19
C VAL A 174 -0.11 19.30 8.64
N ALA A 175 0.20 20.41 9.33
CA ALA A 175 -0.08 21.76 8.85
C ALA A 175 0.85 22.20 7.70
N ASP A 176 2.02 21.57 7.55
CA ASP A 176 2.88 21.77 6.40
C ASP A 176 2.33 21.01 5.19
N ASN A 177 2.41 21.62 4.01
CA ASN A 177 1.94 21.03 2.77
C ASN A 177 3.10 20.89 1.78
N VAL A 178 3.53 19.64 1.58
CA VAL A 178 4.65 19.30 0.69
C VAL A 178 4.19 18.33 -0.38
N ASP A 179 4.27 18.72 -1.64
CA ASP A 179 3.95 17.82 -2.75
C ASP A 179 5.15 16.96 -3.14
N LEU A 180 4.91 15.67 -3.38
CA LEU A 180 5.83 14.74 -4.02
C LEU A 180 5.54 14.68 -5.53
N PHE A 181 6.61 14.75 -6.33
CA PHE A 181 6.56 14.47 -7.75
C PHE A 181 7.51 13.33 -8.06
N VAL A 182 6.98 12.31 -8.73
CA VAL A 182 7.77 11.19 -9.23
C VAL A 182 7.72 11.22 -10.74
N CYS A 183 8.86 11.49 -11.37
CA CYS A 183 8.95 11.71 -12.80
C CYS A 183 9.77 10.60 -13.48
N LYS A 184 9.27 10.08 -14.61
CA LYS A 184 9.97 9.14 -15.49
C LYS A 184 9.67 9.50 -16.93
N ASP A 185 10.71 9.55 -17.77
CA ASP A 185 10.61 9.89 -19.19
C ASP A 185 9.87 11.22 -19.46
N GLY A 186 10.05 12.21 -18.57
CA GLY A 186 9.39 13.52 -18.63
C GLY A 186 7.94 13.56 -18.13
N ILE A 187 7.35 12.41 -17.80
CA ILE A 187 5.99 12.30 -17.24
C ILE A 187 6.09 12.27 -15.72
N CYS A 188 5.30 13.10 -15.03
CA CYS A 188 5.31 13.18 -13.57
C CYS A 188 3.96 12.84 -12.96
N VAL A 189 3.96 11.98 -11.94
CA VAL A 189 2.80 11.67 -11.09
C VAL A 189 2.90 12.44 -9.78
N TYR A 190 1.82 13.11 -9.39
CA TYR A 190 1.68 13.96 -8.21
C TYR A 190 0.19 14.29 -7.95
N GLY A 191 -0.14 15.06 -6.92
CA GLY A 191 -1.54 15.33 -6.53
C GLY A 191 -2.44 15.95 -7.61
N GLY A 192 -1.88 16.68 -8.57
CA GLY A 192 -2.60 17.22 -9.73
C GLY A 192 -2.66 16.28 -10.94
N HIS A 193 -1.76 15.29 -11.01
CA HIS A 193 -1.71 14.28 -12.06
C HIS A 193 -1.57 12.90 -11.41
N LYS A 194 -2.72 12.36 -10.98
CA LYS A 194 -2.75 11.31 -9.95
C LYS A 194 -2.36 9.92 -10.42
N ARG A 195 -2.34 9.66 -11.73
CA ARG A 195 -2.08 8.31 -12.24
C ARG A 195 -1.50 8.38 -13.64
N ASP A 196 -0.43 7.63 -13.84
CA ASP A 196 0.10 7.30 -15.15
C ASP A 196 0.58 5.85 -15.16
N ARG A 197 0.24 5.09 -16.21
CA ARG A 197 0.55 3.65 -16.28
C ARG A 197 2.04 3.33 -16.37
N ALA A 198 2.87 4.27 -16.82
CA ALA A 198 4.31 4.11 -16.93
C ALA A 198 5.07 4.54 -15.66
N VAL A 199 4.38 5.17 -14.70
CA VAL A 199 5.00 5.74 -13.49
C VAL A 199 4.38 5.17 -12.21
N GLY A 200 3.06 5.20 -12.08
CA GLY A 200 2.35 4.75 -10.88
C GLY A 200 1.13 5.60 -10.54
N GLU A 201 0.68 5.44 -9.31
CA GLU A 201 -0.51 6.07 -8.74
C GLU A 201 -0.11 6.91 -7.53
N TRP A 202 -0.47 8.18 -7.57
CA TRP A 202 -0.34 9.08 -6.43
C TRP A 202 -1.34 8.67 -5.36
N ASP A 203 -0.79 8.42 -4.18
CA ASP A 203 -1.54 8.06 -2.99
C ASP A 203 -1.18 9.05 -1.90
N SER A 204 -2.19 9.79 -1.47
CA SER A 204 -2.02 10.85 -0.50
C SER A 204 -3.03 10.70 0.59
N GLY A 205 -2.53 10.54 1.81
CA GLY A 205 -3.36 10.74 2.98
C GLY A 205 -3.70 12.22 3.20
N LYS A 206 -3.37 13.17 2.31
CA LYS A 206 -3.82 14.57 2.43
C LYS A 206 -5.28 14.81 2.02
N SER A 207 -5.98 13.82 1.45
CA SER A 207 -7.37 14.04 1.00
C SER A 207 -8.31 14.23 2.19
N ARG A 208 -9.04 15.35 2.22
CA ARG A 208 -10.09 15.62 3.21
C ARG A 208 -11.27 14.67 3.03
N ASN A 209 -11.31 13.59 3.80
CA ASN A 209 -12.52 12.80 3.97
C ASN A 209 -13.41 13.45 5.05
N ARG A 210 -14.12 14.52 4.67
CA ARG A 210 -15.10 15.19 5.55
C ARG A 210 -16.30 14.31 5.91
N LEU A 211 -16.47 13.15 5.28
CA LEU A 211 -17.62 12.26 5.46
C LEU A 211 -17.73 11.66 6.88
N PHE A 212 -16.61 11.60 7.63
CA PHE A 212 -16.58 11.01 8.99
C PHE A 212 -16.12 12.00 10.07
N GLY A 213 -16.22 13.31 9.83
CA GLY A 213 -16.03 14.34 10.86
C GLY A 213 -14.59 14.57 11.36
N ASN A 214 -13.61 13.75 10.98
CA ASN A 214 -12.21 13.89 11.35
C ASN A 214 -11.32 14.32 10.18
N ASP A 215 -10.34 15.17 10.45
CA ASP A 215 -9.29 15.54 9.50
C ASP A 215 -8.30 14.38 9.37
N LEU A 216 -8.52 13.50 8.39
CA LEU A 216 -7.63 12.37 8.10
C LEU A 216 -6.37 12.77 7.32
N ARG A 217 -6.06 14.08 7.25
CA ARG A 217 -4.84 14.56 6.60
C ARG A 217 -3.61 13.92 7.24
N THR A 218 -2.76 13.32 6.41
CA THR A 218 -1.46 12.81 6.82
C THR A 218 -0.35 13.75 6.38
N ASN A 219 0.74 13.73 7.14
CA ASN A 219 2.03 14.36 6.83
C ASN A 219 2.89 13.49 5.89
N GLN A 220 2.24 12.82 4.93
CA GLN A 220 2.84 11.85 4.01
C GLN A 220 2.25 11.99 2.61
N GLU A 221 3.11 11.87 1.60
CA GLU A 221 2.72 11.57 0.21
C GLU A 221 3.48 10.36 -0.32
N ALA A 222 2.84 9.62 -1.22
CA ALA A 222 3.46 8.52 -1.91
C ALA A 222 3.07 8.47 -3.40
N VAL A 223 3.93 7.86 -4.21
CA VAL A 223 3.56 7.34 -5.53
C VAL A 223 3.88 5.85 -5.54
N ARG A 224 2.88 5.05 -5.89
CA ARG A 224 2.90 3.60 -5.75
C ARG A 224 2.66 2.88 -7.07
N GLN A 225 3.23 1.69 -7.18
CA GLN A 225 2.95 0.75 -8.27
C GLN A 225 2.38 -0.54 -7.64
N PHE A 226 1.19 -0.93 -8.05
CA PHE A 226 0.46 -2.05 -7.45
C PHE A 226 0.59 -3.34 -8.26
N ASP A 227 0.37 -3.26 -9.58
CA ASP A 227 0.23 -4.46 -10.41
C ASP A 227 1.57 -4.98 -10.92
N LYS A 228 2.45 -4.09 -11.37
CA LYS A 228 3.75 -4.44 -11.94
C LYS A 228 4.79 -3.36 -11.64
N ILE A 229 6.04 -3.81 -11.46
CA ILE A 229 7.19 -2.93 -11.37
C ILE A 229 7.46 -2.33 -12.76
N GLN A 230 7.51 -1.01 -12.83
CA GLN A 230 7.85 -0.29 -14.06
C GLN A 230 9.34 0.05 -14.00
N PRO A 231 10.21 -0.66 -14.74
CA PRO A 231 11.63 -0.37 -14.72
C PRO A 231 11.93 0.97 -15.39
N GLY A 232 13.04 1.58 -15.01
CA GLY A 232 13.55 2.79 -15.62
C GLY A 232 14.16 3.75 -14.62
N GLU A 233 14.42 4.96 -15.11
CA GLU A 233 14.97 6.05 -14.32
C GLU A 233 13.85 6.96 -13.82
N TYR A 234 13.87 7.22 -12.52
CA TYR A 234 12.94 8.09 -11.83
C TYR A 234 13.69 9.26 -11.19
N LEU A 235 13.11 10.45 -11.31
CA LEU A 235 13.54 11.65 -10.61
C LEU A 235 12.48 11.98 -9.56
N LEU A 236 12.91 12.06 -8.30
CA LEU A 236 12.05 12.37 -7.18
C LEU A 236 12.22 13.85 -6.83
N TYR A 237 11.14 14.61 -6.86
CA TYR A 237 11.14 16.01 -6.45
C TYR A 237 10.15 16.26 -5.30
N ALA A 238 10.46 17.24 -4.47
CA ALA A 238 9.51 17.81 -3.54
C ALA A 238 9.28 19.30 -3.83
N GLN A 239 8.09 19.78 -3.52
CA GLN A 239 7.78 21.20 -3.54
C GLN A 239 7.05 21.58 -2.26
N PHE A 240 7.57 22.58 -1.56
CA PHE A 240 6.88 23.18 -0.43
C PHE A 240 5.79 24.10 -0.97
N LYS A 241 4.52 23.83 -0.64
CA LYS A 241 3.41 24.67 -1.09
C LYS A 241 3.11 25.79 -0.12
N ASN A 242 2.78 25.41 1.11
CA ASN A 242 2.40 26.34 2.16
C ASN A 242 2.55 25.68 3.53
N SER A 243 2.61 26.53 4.55
CA SER A 243 2.51 26.15 5.95
C SER A 243 1.82 27.28 6.70
N ASP A 244 1.12 26.94 7.78
CA ASP A 244 0.61 27.91 8.74
C ASP A 244 1.72 28.47 9.64
N LYS A 245 2.94 27.93 9.52
CA LYS A 245 4.16 28.32 10.24
C LYS A 245 5.19 28.91 9.29
N ASN A 246 5.90 29.95 9.74
CA ASN A 246 6.97 30.59 8.98
C ASN A 246 8.28 29.77 9.03
N HIS A 247 8.27 28.57 8.46
CA HIS A 247 9.47 27.74 8.36
C HIS A 247 10.50 28.37 7.42
N THR A 248 11.78 28.30 7.79
CA THR A 248 12.91 28.60 6.89
C THR A 248 13.45 27.34 6.23
N SER A 249 13.22 26.17 6.83
CA SER A 249 13.54 24.85 6.30
C SER A 249 12.64 23.80 6.96
N LEU A 250 12.28 22.78 6.20
CA LEU A 250 11.51 21.62 6.64
C LEU A 250 12.31 20.34 6.37
N ASN A 251 12.53 19.50 7.38
CA ASN A 251 13.19 18.22 7.15
C ASN A 251 12.19 17.19 6.60
N LEU A 252 12.44 16.74 5.38
CA LEU A 252 11.76 15.59 4.82
C LEU A 252 12.49 14.31 5.18
N THR A 253 11.73 13.29 5.54
CA THR A 253 12.18 11.89 5.49
C THR A 253 11.49 11.21 4.31
N GLY A 254 12.11 10.21 3.72
CA GLY A 254 11.51 9.48 2.62
C GLY A 254 11.97 8.04 2.59
N LEU A 255 11.20 7.23 1.88
CA LEU A 255 11.42 5.80 1.72
C LEU A 255 11.26 5.46 0.25
N ILE A 256 12.24 4.75 -0.31
CA ILE A 256 12.08 4.02 -1.56
C ILE A 256 11.95 2.57 -1.18
N TYR A 257 10.84 1.94 -1.55
CA TYR A 257 10.54 0.55 -1.23
C TYR A 257 10.17 -0.21 -2.50
N THR A 258 10.59 -1.47 -2.57
CA THR A 258 10.18 -2.40 -3.62
C THR A 258 9.94 -3.80 -3.07
N LYS A 259 8.95 -4.50 -3.61
CA LYS A 259 8.69 -5.92 -3.40
C LYS A 259 8.75 -6.64 -4.74
N SER A 260 9.76 -7.50 -4.89
CA SER A 260 9.91 -8.32 -6.09
C SER A 260 8.75 -9.32 -6.27
N PRO A 261 8.53 -9.86 -7.48
CA PRO A 261 7.53 -10.91 -7.71
C PRO A 261 7.73 -12.17 -6.86
N THR A 262 8.96 -12.47 -6.43
CA THR A 262 9.28 -13.58 -5.52
C THR A 262 9.04 -13.24 -4.05
N GLY A 263 8.50 -12.05 -3.75
CA GLY A 263 8.18 -11.59 -2.40
C GLY A 263 9.36 -10.99 -1.64
N GLN A 264 10.56 -10.88 -2.24
CA GLN A 264 11.70 -10.25 -1.60
C GLN A 264 11.50 -8.72 -1.52
N GLU A 265 11.62 -8.20 -0.31
CA GLU A 265 11.45 -6.78 0.00
C GLU A 265 12.80 -6.06 0.12
N ARG A 266 12.85 -4.84 -0.42
CA ARG A 266 14.02 -3.95 -0.42
C ARG A 266 13.54 -2.55 -0.10
N GLY A 267 14.37 -1.80 0.60
CA GLY A 267 14.06 -0.41 0.87
C GLY A 267 15.26 0.39 1.31
N THR A 268 15.17 1.71 1.14
CA THR A 268 16.19 2.66 1.55
C THR A 268 15.53 3.95 2.01
N ASP A 269 15.79 4.30 3.27
CA ASP A 269 15.39 5.57 3.83
C ASP A 269 16.34 6.69 3.38
N PHE A 270 15.81 7.90 3.27
CA PHE A 270 16.59 9.10 3.02
C PHE A 270 16.00 10.30 3.78
N SER A 271 16.80 11.35 3.91
CA SER A 271 16.35 12.60 4.51
C SER A 271 16.89 13.80 3.74
N LYS A 272 16.11 14.86 3.57
CA LYS A 272 16.54 16.07 2.86
C LYS A 272 15.89 17.30 3.48
N PRO A 273 16.66 18.34 3.86
CA PRO A 273 16.06 19.62 4.19
C PRO A 273 15.46 20.26 2.94
N LEU A 274 14.22 20.72 3.04
CA LEU A 274 13.48 21.42 2.02
C LEU A 274 13.31 22.88 2.45
N THR A 275 14.00 23.78 1.76
CA THR A 275 13.76 25.22 1.91
C THR A 275 12.48 25.59 1.18
N PRO A 276 11.59 26.42 1.77
CA PRO A 276 10.43 26.94 1.08
C PRO A 276 10.83 27.73 -0.16
N THR A 277 10.50 27.19 -1.33
CA THR A 277 10.75 27.83 -2.62
C THR A 277 9.56 27.58 -3.54
N LYS A 278 9.40 28.41 -4.57
CA LYS A 278 8.38 28.17 -5.60
C LYS A 278 8.74 27.02 -6.53
N ASP A 279 10.01 26.64 -6.57
CA ASP A 279 10.52 25.64 -7.50
C ASP A 279 10.50 24.23 -6.89
N ARG A 280 10.57 23.23 -7.76
CA ARG A 280 10.71 21.83 -7.34
C ARG A 280 12.16 21.58 -6.97
N VAL A 281 12.37 20.97 -5.82
CA VAL A 281 13.71 20.58 -5.34
C VAL A 281 13.92 19.09 -5.62
N LEU A 282 15.00 18.76 -6.34
CA LEU A 282 15.38 17.37 -6.60
C LEU A 282 15.84 16.71 -5.30
N LEU A 283 15.15 15.64 -4.90
CA LEU A 283 15.50 14.80 -3.75
C LEU A 283 16.56 13.75 -4.13
N GLY A 284 16.41 13.20 -5.34
CA GLY A 284 17.36 12.24 -5.87
C GLY A 284 16.84 11.49 -7.09
N LYS A 285 17.68 10.58 -7.57
CA LYS A 285 17.44 9.76 -8.76
C LYS A 285 17.42 8.29 -8.39
N VAL A 286 16.40 7.57 -8.86
CA VAL A 286 16.25 6.12 -8.67
C VAL A 286 16.38 5.43 -10.01
N VAL A 287 17.25 4.43 -10.11
CA VAL A 287 17.28 3.51 -11.24
C VAL A 287 16.68 2.20 -10.78
N LEU A 288 15.49 1.87 -11.27
CA LEU A 288 14.69 0.73 -10.87
C LEU A 288 14.69 -0.34 -11.97
N LYS A 289 14.96 -1.59 -11.58
CA LYS A 289 14.92 -2.76 -12.47
C LYS A 289 13.60 -3.52 -12.30
N GLU A 290 13.30 -4.36 -13.28
CA GLU A 290 12.04 -5.12 -13.34
C GLU A 290 11.90 -6.13 -12.18
N ASP A 291 13.02 -6.64 -11.66
CA ASP A 291 13.07 -7.54 -10.51
C ASP A 291 12.94 -6.82 -9.15
N GLY A 292 12.77 -5.50 -9.15
CA GLY A 292 12.71 -4.67 -7.95
C GLY A 292 14.09 -4.31 -7.37
N ASN A 293 15.21 -4.72 -7.96
CA ASN A 293 16.49 -4.10 -7.64
C ASN A 293 16.45 -2.62 -7.98
N PHE A 294 16.99 -1.78 -7.11
CA PHE A 294 17.17 -0.36 -7.43
C PHE A 294 18.48 0.20 -6.87
N SER A 295 18.92 1.31 -7.45
CA SER A 295 19.95 2.18 -6.89
C SER A 295 19.40 3.58 -6.71
N PHE A 296 19.70 4.21 -5.58
CA PHE A 296 19.30 5.58 -5.28
C PHE A 296 20.51 6.49 -5.13
N THR A 297 20.52 7.59 -5.89
CA THR A 297 21.50 8.67 -5.76
C THR A 297 20.83 9.90 -5.19
N LYS A 298 21.21 10.26 -3.96
CA LYS A 298 20.71 11.44 -3.25
C LYS A 298 21.33 12.71 -3.83
N HIS A 299 20.53 13.77 -3.96
CA HIS A 299 20.98 15.12 -4.33
C HIS A 299 20.84 16.09 -3.16
#